data_AF-A0A534A900-F1
#
_entry.id   AF-A0A534A900-F1
#
_cell.length_a   1.000
_cell.length_b   1.000
_cell.length_c   1.000
_cell.angle_alpha   90.00
_cell.angle_beta   90.00
_cell.angle_gamma   90.00
#
_symmetry.space_group_name_H-M   'P 1'
#
loop_
_entity.id
_entity.type
_entity.pdbx_description
1 polymer ?
#
loop_
_entity_poly.entity_id
_entity_poly.type
_entity_poly.pdbx_seq_one_letter_code
_entity_poly.pdbx_strand_id
1 'polypeptide(L)' 'PEVAILGVTKSAMKPVWDGKAFQPRLILPLSLSYDHRVVDGALAARFTAYLAQLLADMRRAML' A
#
# COMPACT_ATOMS: atom_id res chain seq x y z
N PRO A 1 -1.83 -18.63 -15.22
CA PRO A 1 -1.36 -18.69 -13.81
C PRO A 1 -1.28 -17.26 -13.26
N GLU A 2 -1.51 -17.06 -11.97
CA GLU A 2 -1.36 -15.74 -11.33
C GLU A 2 0.12 -15.35 -11.20
N VAL A 3 0.42 -14.04 -11.20
CA VAL A 3 1.79 -13.50 -11.17
C VAL A 3 2.08 -12.61 -9.95
N ALA A 4 1.07 -12.36 -9.12
CA ALA A 4 1.19 -11.62 -7.87
C ALA A 4 0.04 -11.94 -6.90
N ILE A 5 0.28 -11.77 -5.60
CA ILE A 5 -0.70 -11.92 -4.53
C ILE A 5 -0.47 -10.85 -3.44
N LEU A 6 -1.55 -10.30 -2.88
CA LEU A 6 -1.52 -9.27 -1.85
C LEU A 6 -1.88 -9.86 -0.48
N GLY A 7 -0.93 -9.82 0.45
CA GLY A 7 -1.15 -10.07 1.86
C GLY A 7 -1.60 -8.80 2.59
N VAL A 8 -2.67 -8.92 3.37
CA VAL A 8 -3.20 -7.85 4.22
C VAL A 8 -3.19 -8.33 5.66
N THR A 9 -2.71 -7.49 6.57
CA THR A 9 -2.62 -7.82 8.01
C THR A 9 -3.41 -6.83 8.85
N LYS A 10 -3.56 -7.14 10.14
CA LYS A 10 -4.34 -6.32 11.07
C LYS A 10 -3.84 -4.88 11.09
N SER A 11 -4.74 -3.93 10.88
CA SER A 11 -4.45 -2.50 11.01
C SER A 11 -4.19 -2.12 12.46
N ALA A 12 -3.31 -1.13 12.66
CA ALA A 12 -3.00 -0.61 13.99
C ALA A 12 -2.86 0.92 13.97
N MET A 13 -3.18 1.56 15.09
CA MET A 13 -2.86 2.98 15.29
C MET A 13 -1.36 3.14 15.47
N LYS A 14 -0.72 3.96 14.61
CA LYS A 14 0.72 4.25 14.66
C LYS A 14 0.95 5.76 14.60
N PRO A 15 1.98 6.29 15.26
CA PRO A 15 2.38 7.69 15.08
C PRO A 15 3.02 7.86 13.69
N VAL A 16 2.53 8.84 12.91
CA VAL A 16 3.08 9.21 11.60
C VAL A 16 3.49 10.67 11.64
N TRP A 17 4.70 10.97 11.18
CA TRP A 17 5.21 12.33 11.11
C TRP A 17 4.53 13.10 9.97
N ASP A 18 3.97 14.27 10.28
CA ASP A 18 3.31 15.14 9.28
C ASP A 18 4.21 16.28 8.75
N GLY A 19 5.47 16.32 9.19
CA GLY A 19 6.41 17.42 8.93
C GLY A 19 6.62 18.35 10.14
N LYS A 20 5.77 18.28 11.17
CA LYS A 20 5.83 19.13 12.37
C LYS A 20 5.61 18.36 13.67
N ALA A 21 4.71 17.39 13.69
CA ALA A 21 4.38 16.58 14.86
C ALA A 21 4.01 15.14 14.45
N PHE A 22 3.98 14.24 15.43
CA PHE A 22 3.46 12.89 15.23
C PHE A 22 1.94 12.89 15.38
N GLN A 23 1.24 12.44 14.33
CA GLN A 23 -0.20 12.26 14.33
C GLN A 23 -0.56 10.78 14.46
N PRO A 24 -1.56 10.42 15.27
CA PRO A 24 -2.06 9.05 15.32
C PRO A 24 -2.82 8.73 14.03
N ARG A 25 -2.36 7.72 13.27
CA ARG A 25 -3.00 7.27 12.03
C ARG A 25 -3.29 5.78 12.10
N LEU A 26 -4.45 5.37 11.59
CA LEU A 26 -4.74 3.95 11.36
C LEU A 26 -3.94 3.49 10.13
N ILE A 27 -2.98 2.60 10.35
CA ILE A 27 -2.10 2.09 9.28
C ILE A 27 -2.46 0.63 8.98
N LEU A 28 -2.70 0.34 7.70
CA LEU A 28 -2.89 -1.00 7.16
C LEU A 28 -1.59 -1.47 6.49
N PRO A 29 -0.90 -2.49 7.04
CA PRO A 29 0.30 -3.03 6.38
C PRO A 29 -0.10 -3.88 5.17
N LEU A 30 0.58 -3.62 4.04
CA LEU A 30 0.41 -4.32 2.76
C LEU A 30 1.70 -5.07 2.41
N SER A 31 1.56 -6.33 2.01
CA SER A 31 2.69 -7.16 1.55
C SER A 31 2.38 -7.71 0.16
N LEU A 32 3.14 -7.27 -0.86
CA LEU A 32 2.97 -7.75 -2.23
C LEU A 32 4.03 -8.80 -2.55
N SER A 33 3.59 -10.04 -2.81
CA SER A 33 4.44 -11.09 -3.38
C SER A 33 4.18 -11.16 -4.88
N TYR A 34 5.24 -11.26 -5.69
CA TYR A 34 5.14 -11.23 -7.15
C TYR A 34 6.25 -12.05 -7.82
N ASP A 35 5.98 -12.51 -9.04
CA ASP A 35 6.97 -13.19 -9.86
C ASP A 35 7.88 -12.17 -10.58
N HIS A 36 9.12 -12.08 -10.11
CA HIS A 36 10.14 -11.16 -10.66
C HIS A 36 10.50 -11.40 -12.13
N ARG A 37 10.15 -12.57 -12.69
CA ARG A 37 10.35 -12.86 -14.12
C ARG A 37 9.35 -12.11 -15.00
N VAL A 38 8.23 -11.67 -14.41
CA VAL A 38 7.13 -10.98 -15.10
C VAL A 38 7.01 -9.53 -14.64
N VAL A 39 7.24 -9.25 -13.35
CA VAL A 39 7.06 -7.94 -12.73
C VAL A 39 8.38 -7.48 -12.11
N ASP A 40 8.92 -6.36 -12.57
CA ASP A 40 10.08 -5.76 -11.93
C ASP A 40 9.72 -5.04 -10.61
N GLY A 41 10.76 -4.73 -9.82
CA GLY A 41 10.57 -4.10 -8.51
C GLY A 41 10.01 -2.67 -8.58
N ALA A 42 10.27 -1.93 -9.65
CA ALA A 42 9.75 -0.57 -9.82
C ALA A 42 8.23 -0.61 -10.09
N LEU A 43 7.77 -1.56 -10.91
CA LEU A 43 6.36 -1.79 -11.17
C LEU A 43 5.63 -2.25 -9.90
N ALA A 44 6.21 -3.19 -9.13
CA ALA A 44 5.66 -3.67 -7.87
C ALA A 44 5.54 -2.54 -6.82
N ALA A 45 6.55 -1.69 -6.70
CA ALA A 45 6.55 -0.54 -5.80
C ALA A 45 5.47 0.49 -6.22
N ARG A 46 5.38 0.79 -7.52
CA ARG A 46 4.36 1.70 -8.07
C ARG A 46 2.94 1.17 -7.83
N PHE A 47 2.72 -0.13 -8.05
CA PHE A 47 1.42 -0.75 -7.78
C PHE A 47 1.03 -0.61 -6.30
N THR A 48 1.93 -0.94 -5.38
CA THR A 48 1.67 -0.87 -3.95
C THR A 48 1.42 0.58 -3.50
N ALA A 49 2.18 1.54 -4.02
CA ALA A 49 1.98 2.96 -3.75
C ALA A 49 0.64 3.48 -4.28
N TYR A 50 0.26 3.09 -5.50
CA TYR A 50 -1.03 3.45 -6.08
C TYR A 50 -2.19 2.87 -5.26
N LEU A 51 -2.13 1.60 -4.90
CA LEU A 51 -3.15 0.97 -4.05
C LEU A 51 -3.26 1.66 -2.68
N ALA A 52 -2.12 2.00 -2.06
CA ALA A 52 -2.12 2.75 -0.81
C ALA A 52 -2.79 4.13 -0.94
N GLN A 53 -2.59 4.83 -2.07
CA GLN A 53 -3.25 6.11 -2.34
C GLN A 53 -4.76 5.97 -2.52
N LEU A 54 -5.23 4.92 -3.20
CA LEU A 54 -6.66 4.64 -3.34
C LEU A 54 -7.29 4.35 -1.98
N LEU A 55 -6.65 3.52 -1.16
CA LEU A 55 -7.15 3.19 0.18
C LEU A 55 -7.15 4.40 1.13
N ALA A 56 -6.21 5.33 0.95
CA ALA A 56 -6.17 6.57 1.71
C ALA A 56 -7.29 7.55 1.32
N ASP A 57 -7.80 7.47 0.09
CA ASP A 57 -8.90 8.30 -0.42
C ASP A 57 -9.72 7.57 -1.48
N MET A 58 -10.74 6.83 -1.04
CA MET A 58 -11.56 5.97 -1.90
C MET A 58 -12.30 6.71 -3.01
N ARG A 59 -12.45 8.04 -2.93
CA ARG A 59 -13.07 8.84 -4.01
C ARG A 59 -12.24 8.74 -5.30
N ARG A 60 -10.93 8.52 -5.18
CA ARG A 60 -10.02 8.32 -6.33
C ARG A 60 -10.30 7.04 -7.12
N ALA A 61 -10.98 6.06 -6.52
CA ALA A 61 -11.37 4.84 -7.18
C ALA A 61 -12.68 4.97 -7.98
N MET A 62 -13.40 6.09 -7.85
CA MET A 62 -14.69 6.34 -8.50
C MET A 62 -14.59 7.27 -9.73
N LEU A 63 -13.36 7.68 -10.09
CA LEU A 63 -13.03 8.49 -11.26
C LEU A 63 -12.51 7.59 -12.39
#